data_AF-A0A6L3N9R8-F1
#
_entry.id   AF-A0A6L3N9R8-F1
#
_cell.length_a   1.000
_cell.length_b   1.000
_cell.length_c   1.000
_cell.angle_alpha   90.00
_cell.angle_beta   90.00
_cell.angle_gamma   90.00
#
_symmetry.space_group_name_H-M   'P 1'
#
loop_
_entity.id
_entity.type
_entity.pdbx_description
1 polymer ?
#
loop_
_entity_poly.entity_id
_entity_poly.type
_entity_poly.pdbx_seq_one_letter_code
_entity_poly.pdbx_strand_id
1 'polypeptide(L)'
;MTPASPTPPAFYYLTNFERALAWLGERYDDLLDTREHAFLRDFARLPKVSRALLVRMLMRSGADFRASKLVYDEIGSTLDAAAPLVELGWVDPAPALTLDELFALSTKADLLKVFPSLAAHAGERKSDWLERLRPVHDVAQPLDAWCAQAGDRVLRVTVGALCDRLRLMFFGNLHQDWSEFVLADLGVFQYESVPFAPSSRAFQQRDDVDAYLALHTCREALDAWPDDLPFDDLLHAIDAIGCAQPWLATRRAKLLFTLGQTCERRADWAGALDAYARSAWPGSR
;
A
#
# COMPACT_ATOMS: atom_id res chain seq x y z
N MET A 1 -25.96 -4.86 -29.38
CA MET A 1 -25.98 -5.35 -27.98
C MET A 1 -24.62 -5.95 -27.72
N THR A 2 -23.75 -5.24 -27.00
CA THR A 2 -22.47 -5.78 -26.54
C THR A 2 -22.79 -6.95 -25.61
N PRO A 3 -22.25 -8.17 -25.83
CA PRO A 3 -22.48 -9.26 -24.90
C PRO A 3 -21.99 -8.84 -23.52
N ALA A 4 -22.84 -9.00 -22.50
CA ALA A 4 -22.45 -8.76 -21.12
C ALA A 4 -21.28 -9.70 -20.79
N SER A 5 -20.16 -9.14 -20.36
CA SER A 5 -19.03 -9.92 -19.88
C SER A 5 -19.50 -10.84 -18.74
N PRO A 6 -19.12 -12.13 -18.75
CA PRO A 6 -19.56 -13.07 -17.73
C PRO A 6 -19.10 -12.60 -16.35
N THR A 7 -19.98 -12.72 -15.35
CA THR A 7 -19.62 -12.43 -13.96
C THR A 7 -18.52 -13.39 -13.53
N PRO A 8 -17.35 -12.90 -13.07
CA PRO A 8 -16.25 -13.77 -12.69
C PRO A 8 -16.60 -14.57 -11.41
N PRO A 9 -16.03 -15.77 -11.23
CA PRO A 9 -16.38 -16.66 -10.12
C PRO A 9 -15.98 -16.09 -8.76
N ALA A 10 -16.72 -16.40 -7.69
CA ALA A 10 -16.62 -15.75 -6.37
C ALA A 10 -15.22 -15.64 -5.74
N PHE A 11 -14.25 -16.49 -6.13
CA PHE A 11 -12.87 -16.48 -5.60
C PHE A 11 -11.80 -16.23 -6.68
N TYR A 12 -12.14 -15.66 -7.84
CA TYR A 12 -11.18 -15.45 -8.93
C TYR A 12 -9.92 -14.70 -8.46
N TYR A 13 -10.10 -13.69 -7.61
CA TYR A 13 -9.02 -12.84 -7.10
C TYR A 13 -8.07 -13.63 -6.20
N LEU A 14 -8.61 -14.55 -5.39
CA LEU A 14 -7.84 -15.43 -4.54
C LEU A 14 -7.02 -16.40 -5.40
N THR A 15 -7.65 -17.03 -6.41
CA THR A 15 -6.95 -17.92 -7.34
C THR A 15 -5.79 -17.22 -8.05
N ASN A 16 -6.01 -15.96 -8.46
CA ASN A 16 -4.97 -15.17 -9.12
C ASN A 16 -3.81 -14.83 -8.20
N PHE A 17 -4.11 -14.45 -6.95
CA PHE A 17 -3.09 -14.22 -5.93
C PHE A 17 -2.32 -15.50 -5.61
N GLU A 18 -3.00 -16.64 -5.43
CA GLU A 18 -2.37 -17.95 -5.19
C GLU A 18 -1.45 -18.36 -6.35
N ARG A 19 -1.86 -18.13 -7.61
CA ARG A 19 -1.03 -18.35 -8.80
C ARG A 19 0.23 -17.47 -8.78
N ALA A 20 0.09 -16.20 -8.42
CA ALA A 20 1.23 -15.28 -8.32
C ALA A 20 2.21 -15.71 -7.22
N LEU A 21 1.71 -16.12 -6.06
CA LEU A 21 2.53 -16.63 -4.95
C LEU A 21 3.30 -17.91 -5.33
N ALA A 22 2.65 -18.84 -6.03
CA ALA A 22 3.31 -20.05 -6.52
C ALA A 22 4.44 -19.72 -7.51
N TRP A 23 4.17 -18.83 -8.46
CA TRP A 23 5.16 -18.37 -9.42
C TRP A 23 6.36 -17.69 -8.76
N LEU A 24 6.13 -16.88 -7.72
CA LEU A 24 7.18 -16.25 -6.93
C LEU A 24 8.02 -17.30 -6.21
N GLY A 25 7.39 -18.28 -5.56
CA GLY A 25 8.09 -19.38 -4.90
C GLY A 25 8.93 -20.23 -5.86
N GLU A 26 8.51 -20.39 -7.11
CA GLU A 26 9.29 -21.15 -8.11
C GLU A 26 10.47 -20.36 -8.69
N ARG A 27 10.36 -19.05 -8.86
CA ARG A 27 11.33 -18.24 -9.64
C ARG A 27 12.20 -17.30 -8.81
N TYR A 28 11.81 -17.04 -7.57
CA TYR A 28 12.49 -16.10 -6.69
C TYR A 28 12.87 -16.71 -5.34
N ASP A 29 12.80 -18.04 -5.19
CA ASP A 29 13.17 -18.76 -3.95
C ASP A 29 14.51 -18.27 -3.36
N ASP A 30 15.53 -18.08 -4.19
CA ASP A 30 16.87 -17.59 -3.83
C ASP A 30 16.91 -16.12 -3.39
N LEU A 31 15.89 -15.33 -3.72
CA LEU A 31 15.75 -13.92 -3.34
C LEU A 31 14.86 -13.71 -2.12
N LEU A 32 14.08 -14.72 -1.71
CA LEU A 32 13.19 -14.64 -0.57
C LEU A 32 13.94 -14.89 0.75
N ASP A 33 13.60 -14.14 1.79
CA ASP A 33 14.13 -14.35 3.14
C ASP A 33 13.23 -15.28 3.95
N THR A 34 13.63 -15.55 5.20
CA THR A 34 12.88 -16.44 6.10
C THR A 34 11.44 -15.98 6.34
N ARG A 35 11.19 -14.66 6.38
CA ARG A 35 9.84 -14.10 6.62
C ARG A 35 8.96 -14.29 5.40
N GLU A 36 9.48 -14.05 4.21
CA GLU A 36 8.74 -14.23 2.96
C GLU A 36 8.44 -15.70 2.68
N HIS A 37 9.41 -16.60 2.90
CA HIS A 37 9.16 -18.05 2.85
C HIS A 37 8.10 -18.49 3.86
N ALA A 38 8.13 -17.94 5.08
CA ALA A 38 7.11 -18.21 6.07
C ALA A 38 5.73 -17.74 5.61
N PHE A 39 5.63 -16.53 5.05
CA PHE A 39 4.39 -16.00 4.49
C PHE A 39 3.80 -16.94 3.42
N LEU A 40 4.58 -17.36 2.42
CA LEU A 40 4.10 -18.26 1.37
C LEU A 40 3.53 -19.57 1.93
N ARG A 41 4.26 -20.19 2.87
CA ARG A 41 3.85 -21.44 3.51
C ARG A 41 2.60 -21.26 4.37
N ASP A 42 2.58 -20.25 5.22
CA ASP A 42 1.53 -20.05 6.21
C ASP A 42 0.24 -19.54 5.54
N PHE A 43 0.37 -18.75 4.47
CA PHE A 43 -0.77 -18.31 3.66
C PHE A 43 -1.48 -19.52 3.06
N ALA A 44 -0.76 -20.47 2.48
CA ALA A 44 -1.34 -21.67 1.89
C ALA A 44 -2.09 -22.57 2.91
N ARG A 45 -1.79 -22.45 4.21
CA ARG A 45 -2.40 -23.25 5.30
C ARG A 45 -3.64 -22.59 5.90
N LEU A 46 -3.85 -21.30 5.68
CA LEU A 46 -5.02 -20.59 6.19
C LEU A 46 -6.33 -21.13 5.61
N PRO A 47 -7.45 -21.04 6.35
CA PRO A 47 -8.78 -21.28 5.81
C PRO A 47 -9.03 -20.42 4.58
N LYS A 48 -9.71 -20.98 3.58
CA LYS A 48 -9.97 -20.30 2.30
C LYS A 48 -10.62 -18.92 2.47
N VAL A 49 -11.58 -18.79 3.40
CA VAL A 49 -12.27 -17.52 3.68
C VAL A 49 -11.34 -16.48 4.30
N SER A 50 -10.37 -16.88 5.12
CA SER A 50 -9.36 -15.99 5.70
C SER A 50 -8.37 -15.51 4.62
N ARG A 51 -7.93 -16.40 3.74
CA ARG A 51 -7.10 -16.03 2.58
C ARG A 51 -7.83 -15.04 1.69
N ALA A 52 -9.09 -15.34 1.38
CA ALA A 52 -9.94 -14.47 0.58
C ALA A 52 -10.09 -13.08 1.21
N LEU A 53 -10.34 -13.01 2.52
CA LEU A 53 -10.45 -11.74 3.23
C LEU A 53 -9.17 -10.93 3.16
N LEU A 54 -8.02 -11.55 3.40
CA LEU A 54 -6.72 -10.86 3.30
C LEU A 54 -6.52 -10.27 1.90
N VAL A 55 -6.76 -11.07 0.85
CA VAL A 55 -6.60 -10.59 -0.54
C VAL A 55 -7.58 -9.46 -0.84
N ARG A 56 -8.84 -9.53 -0.37
CA ARG A 56 -9.80 -8.42 -0.51
C ARG A 56 -9.32 -7.14 0.15
N MET A 57 -8.71 -7.23 1.33
CA MET A 57 -8.16 -6.07 2.03
C MET A 57 -6.95 -5.51 1.29
N LEU A 58 -6.02 -6.36 0.84
CA LEU A 58 -4.82 -5.95 0.07
C LEU A 58 -5.15 -5.29 -1.28
N MET A 59 -6.28 -5.63 -1.90
CA MET A 59 -6.72 -5.03 -3.16
C MET A 59 -7.49 -3.72 -2.98
N ARG A 60 -7.79 -3.30 -1.75
CA ARG A 60 -8.43 -2.02 -1.46
C ARG A 60 -7.38 -0.98 -1.09
N SER A 61 -7.71 0.28 -1.34
CA SER A 61 -6.87 1.40 -0.89
C SER A 61 -6.91 1.56 0.63
N GLY A 62 -5.74 1.85 1.22
CA GLY A 62 -5.54 2.01 2.66
C GLY A 62 -5.23 0.71 3.40
N ALA A 63 -4.71 0.83 4.61
CA ALA A 63 -4.42 -0.32 5.47
C ALA A 63 -5.53 -0.61 6.49
N ASP A 64 -6.37 0.39 6.80
CA ASP A 64 -7.42 0.31 7.81
C ASP A 64 -8.81 0.14 7.21
N PHE A 65 -9.58 -0.77 7.80
CA PHE A 65 -10.90 -1.10 7.31
C PHE A 65 -11.90 -1.26 8.44
N ARG A 66 -13.05 -0.59 8.32
CA ARG A 66 -14.22 -0.88 9.17
C ARG A 66 -14.72 -2.29 8.85
N ALA A 67 -14.82 -3.15 9.86
CA ALA A 67 -15.28 -4.53 9.69
C ALA A 67 -16.69 -4.58 9.07
N SER A 68 -17.57 -3.67 9.49
CA SER A 68 -18.92 -3.50 8.90
C SER A 68 -18.94 -3.14 7.40
N LYS A 69 -17.80 -2.74 6.82
CA LYS A 69 -17.65 -2.36 5.40
C LYS A 69 -16.90 -3.42 4.59
N LEU A 70 -16.54 -4.56 5.20
CA LEU A 70 -15.91 -5.71 4.55
C LEU A 70 -16.93 -6.84 4.39
N VAL A 71 -18.01 -6.55 3.66
CA VAL A 71 -19.13 -7.49 3.46
C VAL A 71 -18.96 -8.20 2.12
N TYR A 72 -18.74 -9.51 2.17
CA TYR A 72 -18.55 -10.37 1.00
C TYR A 72 -19.31 -11.68 1.21
N ASP A 73 -20.29 -11.97 0.36
CA ASP A 73 -21.16 -13.14 0.49
C ASP A 73 -20.34 -14.46 0.49
N GLU A 74 -19.25 -14.51 -0.27
CA GLU A 74 -18.39 -15.68 -0.36
C GLU A 74 -17.51 -15.93 0.87
N ILE A 75 -17.33 -14.91 1.72
CA ILE A 75 -16.49 -14.97 2.93
C ILE A 75 -17.35 -15.20 4.17
N GLY A 76 -18.57 -14.64 4.19
CA GLY A 76 -19.45 -14.67 5.35
C GLY A 76 -18.99 -13.69 6.43
N SER A 77 -18.87 -14.17 7.68
CA SER A 77 -18.49 -13.33 8.82
C SER A 77 -17.05 -12.83 8.70
N THR A 78 -16.90 -11.50 8.53
CA THR A 78 -15.60 -10.83 8.43
C THR A 78 -14.72 -11.09 9.65
N LEU A 79 -15.29 -11.01 10.85
CA LEU A 79 -14.52 -11.14 12.09
C LEU A 79 -14.02 -12.58 12.30
N ASP A 80 -14.84 -13.58 11.94
CA ASP A 80 -14.44 -14.98 12.02
C ASP A 80 -13.38 -15.31 10.96
N ALA A 81 -13.53 -14.78 9.74
CA ALA A 81 -12.53 -14.92 8.69
C ALA A 81 -11.22 -14.20 9.04
N ALA A 82 -11.26 -13.10 9.79
CA ALA A 82 -10.08 -12.37 10.23
C ALA A 82 -9.33 -13.04 11.39
N ALA A 83 -10.00 -13.86 12.22
CA ALA A 83 -9.37 -14.43 13.42
C ALA A 83 -8.05 -15.19 13.15
N PRO A 84 -7.96 -16.08 12.14
CA PRO A 84 -6.68 -16.71 11.79
C PRO A 84 -5.60 -15.75 11.30
N LEU A 85 -5.99 -14.61 10.68
CA LEU A 85 -5.06 -13.57 10.24
C LEU A 85 -4.50 -12.79 11.43
N VAL A 86 -5.33 -12.59 12.46
CA VAL A 86 -4.94 -11.95 13.72
C VAL A 86 -3.96 -12.84 14.49
N GLU A 87 -4.18 -14.15 14.54
CA GLU A 87 -3.27 -15.10 15.18
C GLU A 87 -1.86 -15.09 14.56
N LEU A 88 -1.78 -14.90 13.23
CA LEU A 88 -0.51 -14.73 12.50
C LEU A 88 0.09 -13.32 12.61
N GLY A 89 -0.63 -12.37 13.24
CA GLY A 89 -0.22 -10.98 13.31
C GLY A 89 -0.24 -10.25 11.96
N TRP A 90 -0.98 -10.76 10.97
CA TRP A 90 -1.13 -10.15 9.64
C TRP A 90 -2.25 -9.12 9.56
N VAL A 91 -3.16 -9.17 10.55
CA VAL A 91 -4.20 -8.19 10.79
C VAL A 91 -4.19 -7.82 12.27
N ASP A 92 -4.15 -6.53 12.57
CA ASP A 92 -4.40 -6.00 13.91
C ASP A 92 -5.91 -5.74 14.07
N PRO A 93 -6.57 -6.37 15.06
CA PRO A 93 -8.01 -6.24 15.27
C PRO A 93 -8.45 -4.98 16.03
N ALA A 94 -7.51 -4.21 16.57
CA ALA A 94 -7.76 -3.01 17.35
C ALA A 94 -6.60 -2.00 17.23
N PRO A 95 -6.28 -1.54 15.99
CA PRO A 95 -5.16 -0.63 15.77
C PRO A 95 -5.41 0.70 16.48
N ALA A 96 -4.34 1.31 16.99
CA ALA A 96 -4.38 2.70 17.42
C ALA A 96 -4.56 3.60 16.19
N LEU A 97 -5.63 4.38 16.18
CA LEU A 97 -6.00 5.31 15.11
C LEU A 97 -5.69 6.73 15.55
N THR A 98 -4.96 7.46 14.70
CA THR A 98 -4.89 8.92 14.78
C THR A 98 -6.25 9.54 14.48
N LEU A 99 -6.42 10.82 14.81
CA LEU A 99 -7.63 11.56 14.47
C LEU A 99 -7.87 11.58 12.94
N ASP A 100 -6.81 11.79 12.15
CA ASP A 100 -6.85 11.76 10.68
C ASP A 100 -7.35 10.41 10.14
N GLU A 101 -6.81 9.30 10.67
CA GLU A 101 -7.22 7.94 10.27
C GLU A 101 -8.67 7.66 10.67
N LEU A 102 -9.08 8.04 11.89
CA LEU A 102 -10.47 7.93 12.32
C LEU A 102 -11.40 8.71 11.39
N PHE A 103 -11.00 9.94 11.02
CA PHE A 103 -11.75 10.75 10.08
C PHE A 103 -11.81 10.07 8.73
N ALA A 104 -10.71 9.59 8.15
CA ALA A 104 -10.70 8.90 6.86
C ALA A 104 -11.69 7.72 6.82
N LEU A 105 -11.82 6.96 7.92
CA LEU A 105 -12.68 5.78 8.05
C LEU A 105 -14.16 6.08 8.36
N SER A 106 -14.48 7.30 8.78
CA SER A 106 -15.79 7.63 9.34
C SER A 106 -16.62 8.52 8.43
N THR A 107 -17.93 8.29 8.38
CA THR A 107 -18.84 9.28 7.79
C THR A 107 -19.04 10.46 8.76
N LYS A 108 -19.57 11.59 8.30
CA LYS A 108 -19.97 12.68 9.21
C LYS A 108 -20.97 12.21 10.29
N ALA A 109 -21.87 11.30 9.93
CA ALA A 109 -22.84 10.74 10.87
C ALA A 109 -22.15 9.89 11.96
N ASP A 110 -21.13 9.12 11.59
CA ASP A 110 -20.33 8.38 12.57
C ASP A 110 -19.57 9.35 13.47
N LEU A 111 -18.94 10.38 12.90
CA LEU A 111 -18.19 11.39 13.66
C LEU A 111 -19.07 12.17 14.64
N LEU A 112 -20.35 12.40 14.35
CA LEU A 112 -21.28 13.02 15.31
C LEU A 112 -21.60 12.13 16.51
N LYS A 113 -21.46 10.80 16.39
CA LYS A 113 -21.58 9.89 17.53
C LYS A 113 -20.33 9.96 18.41
N VAL A 114 -19.16 10.12 17.79
CA VAL A 114 -17.87 10.24 18.49
C VAL A 114 -17.72 11.62 19.14
N PHE A 115 -18.06 12.68 18.41
CA PHE A 115 -17.91 14.07 18.80
C PHE A 115 -19.25 14.83 18.66
N PRO A 116 -20.19 14.67 19.61
CA PRO A 116 -21.50 15.30 19.53
C PRO A 116 -21.47 16.84 19.44
N SER A 117 -20.40 17.47 19.94
CA SER A 117 -20.19 18.93 19.84
C SER A 117 -20.12 19.45 18.40
N LEU A 118 -19.74 18.60 17.43
CA LEU A 118 -19.72 18.96 16.01
C LEU A 118 -21.13 19.21 15.44
N ALA A 119 -22.20 18.84 16.14
CA ALA A 119 -23.58 19.13 15.72
C ALA A 119 -23.84 20.64 15.57
N ALA A 120 -23.20 21.48 16.39
CA ALA A 120 -23.27 22.94 16.27
C ALA A 120 -22.61 23.46 14.96
N HIS A 121 -21.80 22.62 14.31
CA HIS A 121 -21.04 22.92 13.11
C HIS A 121 -21.49 22.06 11.91
N ALA A 122 -22.74 21.59 11.90
CA ALA A 122 -23.29 20.66 10.90
C ALA A 122 -23.03 21.08 9.42
N GLY A 123 -23.02 22.39 9.15
CA GLY A 123 -22.81 22.96 7.81
C GLY A 123 -21.34 23.02 7.34
N GLU A 124 -20.36 22.86 8.23
CA GLU A 124 -18.93 22.92 7.89
C GLU A 124 -18.49 21.65 7.14
N ARG A 125 -17.36 21.69 6.41
CA ARG A 125 -16.84 20.48 5.75
C ARG A 125 -16.20 19.54 6.77
N LYS A 126 -16.06 18.28 6.39
CA LYS A 126 -15.41 17.26 7.24
C LYS A 126 -13.93 17.60 7.52
N SER A 127 -13.25 18.26 6.57
CA SER A 127 -11.90 18.81 6.76
C SER A 127 -11.86 19.87 7.85
N ASP A 128 -12.86 20.76 7.89
CA ASP A 128 -12.90 21.87 8.84
C ASP A 128 -13.14 21.34 10.27
N TRP A 129 -13.94 20.28 10.40
CA TRP A 129 -14.10 19.54 11.66
C TRP A 129 -12.81 18.90 12.15
N LEU A 130 -12.02 18.34 11.23
CA LEU A 130 -10.72 17.72 11.57
C LEU A 130 -9.77 18.76 12.15
N GLU A 131 -9.60 19.89 11.46
CA GLU A 131 -8.71 20.97 11.90
C GLU A 131 -9.14 21.59 13.24
N ARG A 132 -10.45 21.64 13.52
CA ARG A 132 -10.97 22.09 14.81
C ARG A 132 -10.59 21.16 15.96
N LEU A 133 -10.58 19.85 15.71
CA LEU A 133 -10.35 18.83 16.74
C LEU A 133 -8.87 18.48 16.91
N ARG A 134 -8.04 18.69 15.88
CA ARG A 134 -6.60 18.39 15.88
C ARG A 134 -5.85 18.93 17.11
N PRO A 135 -6.10 20.15 17.62
CA PRO A 135 -5.37 20.68 18.79
C PRO A 135 -5.65 19.97 20.11
N VAL A 136 -6.75 19.20 20.22
CA VAL A 136 -7.23 18.60 21.48
C VAL A 136 -7.08 17.07 21.47
N HIS A 137 -6.86 16.49 20.29
CA HIS A 137 -6.88 15.05 20.06
C HIS A 137 -5.65 14.61 19.27
N ASP A 138 -4.50 14.61 19.95
CA ASP A 138 -3.18 14.23 19.42
C ASP A 138 -2.80 12.77 19.71
N VAL A 139 -3.46 12.13 20.68
CA VAL A 139 -3.19 10.74 21.06
C VAL A 139 -3.95 9.77 20.15
N ALA A 140 -3.21 8.91 19.45
CA ALA A 140 -3.78 7.79 18.71
C ALA A 140 -4.33 6.72 19.67
N GLN A 141 -5.53 6.21 19.36
CA GLN A 141 -6.20 5.22 20.21
C GLN A 141 -7.14 4.34 19.38
N PRO A 142 -7.50 3.13 19.85
CA PRO A 142 -8.41 2.26 19.11
C PRO A 142 -9.83 2.83 19.01
N LEU A 143 -10.63 2.30 18.07
CA LEU A 143 -11.97 2.84 17.78
C LEU A 143 -12.91 2.85 19.00
N ASP A 144 -12.83 1.84 19.87
CA ASP A 144 -13.65 1.74 21.07
C ASP A 144 -13.30 2.80 22.13
N ALA A 145 -12.04 3.22 22.20
CA ALA A 145 -11.59 4.34 23.02
C ALA A 145 -12.06 5.69 22.47
N TRP A 146 -12.13 5.84 21.14
CA TRP A 146 -12.76 7.00 20.52
C TRP A 146 -14.28 7.03 20.77
N CYS A 147 -14.96 5.89 20.64
CA CYS A 147 -16.39 5.78 20.83
C CYS A 147 -16.78 4.37 21.29
N ALA A 148 -17.07 4.23 22.59
CA ALA A 148 -17.42 2.94 23.19
C ALA A 148 -18.67 2.30 22.57
N GLN A 149 -19.60 3.11 22.04
CA GLN A 149 -20.83 2.65 21.40
C GLN A 149 -20.73 2.59 19.86
N ALA A 150 -19.52 2.54 19.30
CA ALA A 150 -19.33 2.49 17.85
C ALA A 150 -20.02 1.27 17.20
N GLY A 151 -20.16 0.16 17.93
CA GLY A 151 -20.81 -1.07 17.46
C GLY A 151 -20.11 -1.73 16.28
N ASP A 152 -18.81 -1.47 16.10
CA ASP A 152 -18.00 -1.87 14.96
C ASP A 152 -16.52 -2.00 15.37
N ARG A 153 -15.71 -2.59 14.50
CA ARG A 153 -14.26 -2.73 14.70
C ARG A 153 -13.49 -2.18 13.50
N VAL A 154 -12.25 -1.78 13.73
CA VAL A 154 -11.30 -1.48 12.65
C VAL A 154 -10.27 -2.59 12.62
N LEU A 155 -9.99 -3.09 11.41
CA LEU A 155 -8.95 -4.07 11.13
C LEU A 155 -7.85 -3.36 10.34
N ARG A 156 -6.60 -3.46 10.79
CA ARG A 156 -5.42 -2.95 10.07
C ARG A 156 -4.64 -4.08 9.46
N VAL A 157 -4.38 -4.03 8.15
CA VAL A 157 -3.45 -4.97 7.51
C VAL A 157 -2.03 -4.59 7.89
N THR A 158 -1.30 -5.49 8.53
CA THR A 158 0.08 -5.26 8.99
C THR A 158 1.12 -5.91 8.05
N VAL A 159 0.69 -6.88 7.23
CA VAL A 159 1.55 -7.60 6.27
C VAL A 159 1.68 -6.88 4.91
N GLY A 160 1.14 -5.66 4.77
CA GLY A 160 1.08 -4.92 3.52
C GLY A 160 2.43 -4.74 2.82
N ALA A 161 3.46 -4.32 3.55
CA ALA A 161 4.79 -4.09 2.98
C ALA A 161 5.45 -5.37 2.40
N LEU A 162 5.20 -6.53 3.03
CA LEU A 162 5.65 -7.82 2.49
C LEU A 162 4.89 -8.13 1.19
N CYS A 163 3.57 -7.95 1.19
CA CYS A 163 2.75 -8.16 -0.02
C CYS A 163 3.15 -7.21 -1.16
N ASP A 164 3.51 -5.96 -0.87
CA ASP A 164 4.02 -5.02 -1.87
C ASP A 164 5.38 -5.43 -2.42
N ARG A 165 6.28 -5.98 -1.59
CA ARG A 165 7.52 -6.60 -2.08
C ARG A 165 7.20 -7.73 -3.07
N LEU A 166 6.31 -8.64 -2.70
CA LEU A 166 5.93 -9.76 -3.57
C LEU A 166 5.29 -9.26 -4.88
N ARG A 167 4.45 -8.23 -4.80
CA ARG A 167 3.84 -7.55 -5.95
C ARG A 167 4.90 -6.96 -6.88
N LEU A 168 5.86 -6.23 -6.33
CA LEU A 168 6.99 -5.68 -7.06
C LEU A 168 7.77 -6.78 -7.78
N MET A 169 8.10 -7.87 -7.08
CA MET A 169 8.87 -8.98 -7.66
C MET A 169 8.11 -9.69 -8.79
N PHE A 170 6.77 -9.77 -8.67
CA PHE A 170 5.91 -10.38 -9.67
C PHE A 170 5.78 -9.52 -10.92
N PHE A 171 5.42 -8.24 -10.78
CA PHE A 171 5.16 -7.34 -11.91
C PHE A 171 6.42 -6.61 -12.43
N GLY A 172 7.51 -6.61 -11.66
CA GLY A 172 8.67 -5.76 -11.93
C GLY A 172 8.46 -4.28 -11.57
N ASN A 173 7.29 -3.93 -11.02
CA ASN A 173 6.94 -2.57 -10.64
C ASN A 173 5.78 -2.52 -9.63
N LEU A 174 5.48 -1.34 -9.10
CA LEU A 174 4.39 -1.10 -8.14
C LEU A 174 3.19 -0.32 -8.72
N HIS A 175 3.14 -0.02 -10.03
CA HIS A 175 1.96 0.62 -10.61
C HIS A 175 0.91 -0.41 -11.03
N GLN A 176 1.34 -1.63 -11.38
CA GLN A 176 0.47 -2.76 -11.62
C GLN A 176 0.02 -3.37 -10.28
N ASP A 177 -1.23 -3.83 -10.23
CA ASP A 177 -1.81 -4.44 -9.03
C ASP A 177 -2.39 -5.84 -9.31
N TRP A 178 -2.85 -6.51 -8.25
CA TRP A 178 -3.40 -7.86 -8.36
C TRP A 178 -4.69 -7.95 -9.18
N SER A 179 -5.33 -6.83 -9.52
CA SER A 179 -6.52 -6.78 -10.37
C SER A 179 -6.21 -6.95 -11.85
N GLU A 180 -4.95 -6.79 -12.28
CA GLU A 180 -4.58 -6.96 -13.68
C GLU A 180 -4.79 -8.38 -14.20
N PHE A 181 -4.64 -9.39 -13.34
CA PHE A 181 -4.97 -10.77 -13.69
C PHE A 181 -6.43 -10.95 -14.10
N VAL A 182 -7.33 -10.16 -13.54
CA VAL A 182 -8.76 -10.18 -13.87
C VAL A 182 -8.97 -9.69 -15.29
N LEU A 183 -8.24 -8.65 -15.69
CA LEU A 183 -8.32 -8.09 -17.03
C LEU A 183 -7.69 -9.02 -18.07
N ALA A 184 -6.61 -9.73 -17.72
CA ALA A 184 -6.03 -10.77 -18.57
C ALA A 184 -6.97 -11.98 -18.73
N ASP A 185 -7.49 -12.53 -17.63
CA ASP A 185 -8.34 -13.72 -17.64
C ASP A 185 -9.75 -13.43 -18.22
N LEU A 186 -10.24 -12.18 -18.17
CA LEU A 186 -11.47 -11.74 -18.88
C LEU A 186 -11.24 -11.46 -20.38
N GLY A 187 -10.01 -11.63 -20.88
CA GLY A 187 -9.67 -11.39 -22.29
C GLY A 187 -9.61 -9.91 -22.68
N VAL A 188 -9.57 -8.99 -21.71
CA VAL A 188 -9.42 -7.55 -21.93
C VAL A 188 -7.97 -7.21 -22.27
N PHE A 189 -7.01 -7.89 -21.65
CA PHE A 189 -5.60 -7.84 -22.05
C PHE A 189 -5.14 -9.20 -22.57
N GLN A 190 -4.70 -9.25 -23.82
CA GLN A 190 -4.05 -10.42 -24.41
C GLN A 190 -2.54 -10.19 -24.39
N TYR A 191 -1.84 -10.88 -23.48
CA TYR A 191 -0.38 -10.90 -23.46
C TYR A 191 0.14 -12.02 -24.35
N GLU A 192 1.21 -11.74 -25.11
CA GLU A 192 1.89 -12.74 -25.92
C GLU A 192 2.56 -13.79 -25.02
N SER A 193 2.34 -15.07 -25.31
CA SER A 193 2.95 -16.18 -24.57
C SER A 193 4.40 -16.36 -25.02
N VAL A 194 5.31 -15.66 -24.36
CA VAL A 194 6.75 -15.79 -24.59
C VAL A 194 7.32 -16.86 -23.65
N PRO A 195 8.03 -17.90 -24.15
CA PRO A 195 8.71 -18.86 -23.29
C PRO A 195 9.87 -18.16 -22.57
N PHE A 196 9.67 -17.88 -21.28
CA PHE A 196 10.65 -17.24 -20.42
C PHE A 196 11.58 -18.29 -19.79
N ALA A 197 12.89 -18.09 -19.91
CA ALA A 197 13.86 -18.89 -19.16
C ALA A 197 13.72 -18.60 -17.65
N PRO A 198 14.18 -19.49 -16.76
CA PRO A 198 14.17 -19.21 -15.31
C PRO A 198 14.88 -17.90 -14.92
N SER A 199 15.84 -17.45 -15.71
CA SER A 199 16.54 -16.17 -15.55
C SER A 199 15.73 -14.94 -15.97
N SER A 200 14.59 -15.13 -16.66
CA SER A 200 13.70 -14.06 -17.12
C SER A 200 12.80 -13.58 -15.98
N ARG A 201 13.44 -12.91 -15.02
CA ARG A 201 12.82 -12.26 -13.87
C ARG A 201 13.33 -10.82 -13.77
N ALA A 202 12.49 -9.94 -13.23
CA ALA A 202 12.77 -8.50 -13.19
C ALA A 202 13.96 -8.14 -12.28
N PHE A 203 14.12 -8.88 -11.17
CA PHE A 203 15.18 -8.66 -10.19
C PHE A 203 16.10 -9.86 -10.13
N GLN A 204 17.41 -9.61 -10.14
CA GLN A 204 18.41 -10.67 -10.10
C GLN A 204 19.00 -10.86 -8.71
N GLN A 205 18.98 -9.82 -7.88
CA GLN A 205 19.47 -9.83 -6.51
C GLN A 205 18.43 -9.22 -5.56
N ARG A 206 18.43 -9.67 -4.30
CA ARG A 206 17.53 -9.14 -3.26
C ARG A 206 17.75 -7.64 -3.05
N ASP A 207 19.01 -7.22 -3.02
CA ASP A 207 19.40 -5.82 -2.85
C ASP A 207 18.80 -4.89 -3.94
N ASP A 208 18.54 -5.41 -5.15
CA ASP A 208 17.87 -4.63 -6.20
C ASP A 208 16.39 -4.37 -5.86
N VAL A 209 15.72 -5.33 -5.22
CA VAL A 209 14.34 -5.20 -4.72
C VAL A 209 14.32 -4.18 -3.58
N ASP A 210 15.27 -4.29 -2.66
CA ASP A 210 15.41 -3.40 -1.49
C ASP A 210 15.65 -1.95 -1.94
N ALA A 211 16.56 -1.74 -2.90
CA ALA A 211 16.84 -0.43 -3.48
C ALA A 211 15.61 0.15 -4.19
N TYR A 212 14.85 -0.66 -4.94
CA TYR A 212 13.61 -0.20 -5.57
C TYR A 212 12.61 0.30 -4.52
N LEU A 213 12.36 -0.51 -3.49
CA LEU A 213 11.42 -0.21 -2.42
C LEU A 213 11.85 1.05 -1.66
N ALA A 214 13.13 1.19 -1.32
CA ALA A 214 13.65 2.38 -0.66
C ALA A 214 13.46 3.65 -1.52
N LEU A 215 13.73 3.57 -2.82
CA LEU A 215 13.47 4.68 -3.75
C LEU A 215 11.98 5.00 -3.87
N HIS A 216 11.12 3.99 -3.78
CA HIS A 216 9.67 4.18 -3.78
C HIS A 216 9.20 4.89 -2.51
N THR A 217 9.66 4.46 -1.32
CA THR A 217 9.36 5.12 -0.05
C THR A 217 9.84 6.57 -0.05
N CYS A 218 11.04 6.86 -0.58
CA CYS A 218 11.52 8.24 -0.71
C CYS A 218 10.64 9.07 -1.67
N ARG A 219 10.09 8.45 -2.71
CA ARG A 219 9.15 9.12 -3.61
C ARG A 219 7.83 9.44 -2.92
N GLU A 220 7.26 8.49 -2.19
CA GLU A 220 6.04 8.72 -1.41
C GLU A 220 6.26 9.79 -0.34
N ALA A 221 7.41 9.76 0.33
CA ALA A 221 7.80 10.79 1.28
C ALA A 221 7.88 12.17 0.62
N LEU A 222 8.48 12.29 -0.57
CA LEU A 222 8.52 13.55 -1.33
C LEU A 222 7.11 14.07 -1.66
N ASP A 223 6.23 13.20 -2.12
CA ASP A 223 4.87 13.57 -2.51
C ASP A 223 4.02 14.01 -1.29
N ALA A 224 4.33 13.50 -0.09
CA ALA A 224 3.70 13.87 1.18
C ALA A 224 4.52 14.85 2.03
N TRP A 225 5.61 15.42 1.50
CA TRP A 225 6.58 16.16 2.30
C TRP A 225 5.99 17.48 2.81
N PRO A 226 6.04 17.78 4.13
CA PRO A 226 5.54 19.03 4.67
C PRO A 226 6.20 20.25 4.02
N ASP A 227 5.42 21.31 3.79
CA ASP A 227 5.89 22.52 3.09
C ASP A 227 6.91 23.33 3.87
N ASP A 228 6.92 23.19 5.20
CA ASP A 228 7.76 23.90 6.15
C ASP A 228 9.06 23.14 6.52
N LEU A 229 9.20 21.88 6.12
CA LEU A 229 10.38 21.09 6.41
C LEU A 229 11.42 21.15 5.28
N PRO A 230 12.72 21.25 5.63
CA PRO A 230 13.81 21.16 4.65
C PRO A 230 13.91 19.75 4.07
N PHE A 231 14.59 19.61 2.93
CA PHE A 231 14.73 18.32 2.23
C PHE A 231 16.03 17.56 2.55
N ASP A 232 16.88 18.07 3.44
CA ASP A 232 18.21 17.49 3.71
C ASP A 232 18.14 16.01 4.09
N ASP A 233 17.20 15.63 4.98
CA ASP A 233 17.03 14.25 5.42
C ASP A 233 16.57 13.34 4.27
N LEU A 234 15.66 13.83 3.42
CA LEU A 234 15.20 13.09 2.24
C LEU A 234 16.33 12.91 1.23
N LEU A 235 17.11 13.95 0.98
CA LEU A 235 18.24 13.90 0.06
C LEU A 235 19.29 12.91 0.56
N HIS A 236 19.61 12.94 1.86
CA HIS A 236 20.52 11.98 2.48
C HIS A 236 20.01 10.54 2.35
N ALA A 237 18.72 10.30 2.59
CA ALA A 237 18.09 9.00 2.43
C ALA A 237 18.18 8.51 0.97
N ILE A 238 17.95 9.37 -0.02
CA ILE A 238 18.05 9.01 -1.44
C ILE A 238 19.49 8.63 -1.83
N ASP A 239 20.48 9.40 -1.36
CA ASP A 239 21.89 9.15 -1.68
C ASP A 239 22.46 7.89 -1.04
N ALA A 240 21.97 7.54 0.15
CA ALA A 240 22.35 6.31 0.84
C ALA A 240 21.92 5.04 0.10
N ILE A 241 20.97 5.13 -0.85
CA ILE A 241 20.49 3.97 -1.60
C ILE A 241 21.49 3.57 -2.69
N GLY A 242 22.15 2.43 -2.46
CA GLY A 242 22.99 1.77 -3.45
C GLY A 242 22.18 1.29 -4.65
N CYS A 243 22.54 1.75 -5.85
CA CYS A 243 21.90 1.33 -7.10
C CYS A 243 22.94 0.60 -7.98
N ALA A 244 23.04 -0.72 -7.83
CA ALA A 244 23.97 -1.52 -8.62
C ALA A 244 23.55 -1.61 -10.10
N GLN A 245 22.24 -1.67 -10.36
CA GLN A 245 21.70 -1.78 -11.71
C GLN A 245 21.50 -0.41 -12.38
N PRO A 246 21.82 -0.25 -13.68
CA PRO A 246 21.65 1.03 -14.39
C PRO A 246 20.23 1.58 -14.40
N TRP A 247 19.22 0.69 -14.43
CA TRP A 247 17.82 1.09 -14.42
C TRP A 247 17.36 1.61 -13.04
N LEU A 248 17.96 1.12 -11.93
CA LEU A 248 17.76 1.68 -10.58
C LEU A 248 18.43 3.05 -10.46
N ALA A 249 19.65 3.19 -10.99
CA ALA A 249 20.33 4.48 -11.02
C ALA A 249 19.53 5.54 -11.80
N THR A 250 18.91 5.14 -12.91
CA THR A 250 17.97 5.98 -13.67
C THR A 250 16.76 6.38 -12.84
N ARG A 251 16.18 5.45 -12.06
CA ARG A 251 15.06 5.73 -11.16
C ARG A 251 15.46 6.72 -10.07
N ARG A 252 16.63 6.56 -9.44
CA ARG A 252 17.18 7.48 -8.44
C ARG A 252 17.41 8.88 -9.04
N ALA A 253 18.01 8.95 -10.23
CA ALA A 253 18.23 10.22 -10.93
C ALA A 253 16.90 10.95 -11.20
N LYS A 254 15.86 10.25 -11.65
CA LYS A 254 14.53 10.84 -11.84
C LYS A 254 13.93 11.38 -10.54
N LEU A 255 14.13 10.68 -9.42
CA LEU A 255 13.67 11.12 -8.11
C LEU A 255 14.39 12.39 -7.66
N LEU A 256 15.73 12.44 -7.76
CA LEU A 256 16.53 13.63 -7.47
C LEU A 256 16.13 14.82 -8.35
N PHE A 257 15.87 14.58 -9.63
CA PHE A 257 15.36 15.62 -10.52
C PHE A 257 13.98 16.15 -10.08
N THR A 258 13.07 15.25 -9.67
CA THR A 258 11.75 15.65 -9.15
C THR A 258 11.88 16.43 -7.84
N LEU A 259 12.83 16.06 -6.99
CA LEU A 259 13.16 16.80 -5.77
C LEU A 259 13.63 18.21 -6.10
N GLY A 260 14.57 18.37 -7.04
CA GLY A 260 15.04 19.68 -7.49
C GLY A 260 13.90 20.58 -8.00
N GLN A 261 12.98 20.03 -8.82
CA GLN A 261 11.78 20.75 -9.26
C GLN A 261 10.87 21.16 -8.11
N THR A 262 10.81 20.33 -7.05
CA THR A 262 10.02 20.63 -5.86
C THR A 262 10.65 21.76 -5.05
N CYS A 263 11.98 21.77 -4.90
CA CYS A 263 12.72 22.88 -4.30
C CYS A 263 12.51 24.19 -5.06
N GLU A 264 12.55 24.17 -6.41
CA GLU A 264 12.25 25.36 -7.24
C GLU A 264 10.83 25.89 -6.98
N ARG A 265 9.82 25.01 -6.91
CA ARG A 265 8.44 25.42 -6.58
C ARG A 265 8.33 26.07 -5.19
N ARG A 266 9.21 25.69 -4.26
CA ARG A 266 9.31 26.29 -2.91
C ARG A 266 10.28 27.49 -2.84
N ALA A 267 10.87 27.89 -3.96
CA ALA A 267 11.92 28.91 -4.04
C ALA A 267 13.18 28.59 -3.20
N ASP A 268 13.41 27.32 -2.89
CA ASP A 268 14.67 26.84 -2.29
C ASP A 268 15.69 26.57 -3.40
N TRP A 269 16.36 27.65 -3.82
CA TRP A 269 17.34 27.60 -4.91
C TRP A 269 18.59 26.78 -4.57
N ALA A 270 19.00 26.79 -3.29
CA ALA A 270 20.17 26.05 -2.85
C ALA A 270 19.90 24.54 -2.86
N GLY A 271 18.76 24.11 -2.32
CA GLY A 271 18.32 22.72 -2.38
C GLY A 271 18.07 22.23 -3.81
N ALA A 272 17.51 23.09 -4.67
CA ALA A 272 17.33 22.76 -6.09
C ALA A 272 18.67 22.49 -6.78
N LEU A 273 19.65 23.37 -6.59
CA LEU A 273 20.99 23.22 -7.18
C LEU A 273 21.69 21.95 -6.69
N ASP A 274 21.60 21.64 -5.39
CA ASP A 274 22.22 20.44 -4.83
C ASP A 274 21.56 19.15 -5.37
N ALA A 275 20.23 19.10 -5.40
CA ALA A 275 19.50 17.95 -5.95
C ALA A 275 19.80 17.74 -7.45
N TYR A 276 19.83 18.81 -8.24
CA TYR A 276 20.15 18.74 -9.67
C TYR A 276 21.60 18.32 -9.92
N ALA A 277 22.57 18.80 -9.14
CA ALA A 277 23.97 18.42 -9.27
C ALA A 277 24.20 16.92 -9.05
N ARG A 278 23.39 16.29 -8.19
CA ARG A 278 23.41 14.85 -7.90
C ARG A 278 22.61 14.00 -8.89
N SER A 279 21.75 14.64 -9.70
CA SER A 279 20.92 13.97 -10.69
C SER A 279 21.65 13.77 -12.03
N ALA A 280 21.63 12.53 -12.52
CA ALA A 280 22.05 12.21 -13.90
C ALA A 280 20.88 12.25 -14.91
N TRP A 281 19.70 12.73 -14.50
CA TRP A 281 18.52 12.76 -15.37
C TRP A 281 18.68 13.82 -16.48
N PRO A 282 18.26 13.55 -17.73
CA PRO A 282 18.34 14.53 -18.81
C PRO A 282 17.64 15.84 -18.44
N GLY A 283 18.36 16.97 -18.60
CA GLY A 283 17.86 18.30 -18.24
C GLY A 283 18.14 18.74 -16.80
N SER A 284 18.93 17.99 -16.02
CA SER A 284 19.37 18.40 -14.67
C SER A 284 20.56 19.36 -14.65
N ARG A 285 21.13 19.70 -15.81
CA ARG A 285 22.34 20.53 -15.94
C ARG A 285 22.11 21.65 -16.94
#